data_AF-A0A3A6NJU6-F1
#
_entry.id   AF-A0A3A6NJU6-F1
#
_cell.length_a   1.000
_cell.length_b   1.000
_cell.length_c   1.000
_cell.angle_alpha   90.00
_cell.angle_beta   90.00
_cell.angle_gamma   90.00
#
_symmetry.space_group_name_H-M   'P 1'
#
loop_
_entity.id
_entity.type
_entity.pdbx_description
1 polymer ?
#
loop_
_entity_poly.entity_id
_entity_poly.type
_entity_poly.pdbx_seq_one_letter_code
_entity_poly.pdbx_strand_id
1 'polypeptide(L)'
;MDYINSLSQIWDFYISQVLVTWNCIILKGCIFLFRRHSLMIDVIEQFVIQKLGDHPKRLKHVFGVKDTAVILAKIHGIDQEQAAIAALFHDVTKYDSIEAQKQLLDENSMMKYAEYPVMYHALSAAKLLETVFDIHDLHVLNAIKHHIWGTKDMTTLEKIIFIADSCEPNREFDDAPIIFELAKKDLDHATMIAMKASIDYLEKKGYTPSQEQLDAYHYYQEVIRGKIK
;
A
#
# COMPACT_ATOMS: atom_id res chain seq x y z
N MET A 1 19.49 15.19 8.44
CA MET A 1 18.38 16.12 8.20
C MET A 1 18.02 16.09 6.70
N ASP A 2 18.16 14.95 6.01
CA ASP A 2 18.55 14.97 4.58
C ASP A 2 17.80 13.99 3.66
N TYR A 3 16.95 13.09 4.16
CA TYR A 3 16.16 12.20 3.29
C TYR A 3 14.82 12.82 2.88
N ILE A 4 14.03 13.31 3.84
CA ILE A 4 12.77 14.02 3.53
C ILE A 4 13.07 15.31 2.76
N ASN A 5 14.13 16.05 3.13
CA ASN A 5 14.51 17.28 2.43
C ASN A 5 14.98 17.01 0.99
N SER A 6 15.70 15.91 0.73
CA SER A 6 16.08 15.55 -0.65
C SER A 6 14.87 15.09 -1.46
N LEU A 7 13.94 14.33 -0.87
CA LEU A 7 12.68 13.96 -1.52
C LEU A 7 11.78 15.18 -1.76
N SER A 8 11.73 16.13 -0.82
CA SER A 8 11.03 17.41 -0.97
C SER A 8 11.66 18.27 -2.06
N GLN A 9 12.99 18.30 -2.19
CA GLN A 9 13.67 19.00 -3.28
C GLN A 9 13.41 18.34 -4.64
N ILE A 10 13.37 17.00 -4.68
CA ILE A 10 12.92 16.25 -5.86
C ILE A 10 11.46 16.62 -6.16
N TRP A 11 10.62 16.76 -5.13
CA TRP A 11 9.22 17.15 -5.27
C TRP A 11 9.03 18.58 -5.79
N ASP A 12 9.78 19.55 -5.25
CA ASP A 12 9.78 20.94 -5.71
C ASP A 12 10.28 21.05 -7.14
N PHE A 13 11.34 20.29 -7.47
CA PHE A 13 11.81 20.15 -8.84
C PHE A 13 10.74 19.53 -9.74
N TYR A 14 10.03 18.49 -9.29
CA TYR A 14 8.99 17.83 -10.10
C TYR A 14 7.75 18.68 -10.31
N ILE A 15 7.26 19.38 -9.28
CA ILE A 15 6.22 20.39 -9.47
C ILE A 15 6.68 21.40 -10.51
N SER A 16 7.94 21.84 -10.47
CA SER A 16 8.45 22.76 -11.49
C SER A 16 8.46 22.16 -12.90
N GLN A 17 8.77 20.87 -13.08
CA GLN A 17 8.81 20.21 -14.40
C GLN A 17 7.41 19.83 -14.93
N VAL A 18 6.52 19.38 -14.05
CA VAL A 18 5.10 19.09 -14.40
C VAL A 18 4.39 20.39 -14.75
N LEU A 19 4.65 21.49 -14.04
CA LEU A 19 4.11 22.80 -14.39
C LEU A 19 4.72 23.38 -15.69
N VAL A 20 5.92 22.96 -16.09
CA VAL A 20 6.56 23.39 -17.36
C VAL A 20 6.06 22.59 -18.56
N THR A 21 5.69 21.32 -18.37
CA THR A 21 5.19 20.45 -19.45
C THR A 21 3.69 20.65 -19.74
N TRP A 22 2.95 21.23 -18.80
CA TRP A 22 1.55 21.62 -18.97
C TRP A 22 1.44 23.13 -19.08
N ASN A 23 1.28 23.62 -20.31
CA ASN A 23 1.20 25.04 -20.67
C ASN A 23 -0.10 25.70 -20.14
N CYS A 24 -0.22 25.84 -18.81
CA CYS A 24 -1.35 26.46 -18.12
C CYS A 24 -0.84 27.39 -17.00
N ILE A 25 -0.58 28.63 -17.39
CA ILE A 25 -0.75 29.88 -16.62
C ILE A 25 -0.46 29.75 -15.11
N ILE A 26 0.83 29.83 -14.74
CA ILE A 26 1.20 30.31 -13.41
C ILE A 26 1.10 31.83 -13.42
N LEU A 27 -0.08 32.35 -13.06
CA LEU A 27 -0.17 33.71 -12.50
C LEU A 27 -0.15 33.59 -10.98
N LYS A 28 0.89 34.19 -10.40
CA LYS A 28 1.07 34.40 -8.96
C LYS A 28 -0.25 34.81 -8.31
N GLY A 29 -0.82 33.96 -7.46
CA GLY A 29 -1.87 34.37 -6.51
C GLY A 29 -3.33 33.99 -6.82
N CYS A 30 -3.62 33.01 -7.67
CA CYS A 30 -4.99 32.50 -7.81
C CYS A 30 -5.05 30.97 -7.70
N ILE A 31 -5.55 30.48 -6.56
CA ILE A 31 -6.06 29.12 -6.38
C ILE A 31 -7.32 29.02 -7.25
N PHE A 32 -7.15 28.66 -8.53
CA PHE A 32 -8.28 28.37 -9.39
C PHE A 32 -8.68 26.91 -9.21
N LEU A 33 -9.80 26.73 -8.52
CA LEU A 33 -10.55 25.50 -8.35
C LEU A 33 -10.94 24.91 -9.71
N PHE A 34 -10.13 23.98 -10.23
CA PHE A 34 -10.55 23.04 -11.27
C PHE A 34 -10.31 21.62 -10.74
N ARG A 35 -11.35 20.78 -10.87
CA ARG A 35 -11.51 19.41 -10.33
C ARG A 35 -10.19 18.65 -10.11
N ARG A 36 -9.93 18.34 -8.83
CA ARG A 36 -8.60 18.28 -8.20
C ARG A 36 -8.08 16.86 -7.85
N HIS A 37 -8.66 15.79 -8.41
CA HIS A 37 -8.42 14.41 -7.94
C HIS A 37 -7.65 13.52 -8.94
N SER A 38 -8.01 13.52 -10.23
CA SER A 38 -7.27 12.77 -11.27
C SER A 38 -5.78 13.17 -11.32
N LEU A 39 -5.48 14.46 -11.12
CA LEU A 39 -4.12 14.98 -11.14
C LEU A 39 -3.26 14.40 -10.00
N MET A 40 -3.84 14.11 -8.83
CA MET A 40 -3.07 13.57 -7.69
C MET A 40 -2.61 12.15 -7.96
N ILE A 41 -3.49 11.30 -8.50
CA ILE A 41 -3.14 9.92 -8.87
C ILE A 41 -2.05 9.92 -9.94
N ASP A 42 -2.17 10.78 -10.96
CA ASP A 42 -1.15 10.89 -12.02
C ASP A 42 0.22 11.28 -11.45
N VAL A 43 0.27 12.24 -10.52
CA VAL A 43 1.51 12.67 -9.86
C VAL A 43 2.10 11.55 -8.99
N ILE A 44 1.27 10.86 -8.22
CA ILE A 44 1.70 9.70 -7.41
C ILE A 44 2.26 8.59 -8.31
N GLU A 45 1.57 8.29 -9.41
CA GLU A 45 1.98 7.28 -10.38
C GLU A 45 3.37 7.60 -10.97
N GLN A 46 3.60 8.85 -11.38
CA GLN A 46 4.91 9.29 -11.89
C GLN A 46 6.02 9.18 -10.84
N PHE A 47 5.72 9.53 -9.58
CA PHE A 47 6.67 9.37 -8.48
C PHE A 47 7.04 7.89 -8.26
N VAL A 48 6.04 6.99 -8.29
CA VAL A 48 6.24 5.54 -8.16
C VAL A 48 7.08 5.00 -9.33
N ILE A 49 6.79 5.41 -10.57
CA ILE A 49 7.57 5.03 -11.76
C ILE A 49 9.04 5.40 -11.62
N GLN A 50 9.34 6.59 -11.10
CA GLN A 50 10.72 7.02 -10.91
C GLN A 50 11.41 6.27 -9.79
N LYS A 51 10.75 6.18 -8.62
CA LYS A 51 11.35 5.56 -7.43
C LYS A 51 11.58 4.06 -7.61
N LEU A 52 10.73 3.38 -8.38
CA LEU A 52 10.84 1.95 -8.66
C LEU A 52 11.32 1.64 -10.09
N GLY A 53 11.80 2.64 -10.82
CA GLY A 53 12.21 2.51 -12.23
C GLY A 53 13.33 1.49 -12.45
N ASP A 54 14.27 1.42 -11.51
CA ASP A 54 15.36 0.43 -11.51
C ASP A 54 14.90 -0.98 -11.04
N HIS A 55 13.62 -1.13 -10.70
CA HIS A 55 13.00 -2.35 -10.20
C HIS A 55 11.77 -2.75 -11.04
N PRO A 56 11.94 -3.08 -12.33
CA PRO A 56 10.82 -3.27 -13.27
C PRO A 56 9.83 -4.36 -12.85
N LYS A 57 10.31 -5.43 -12.20
CA LYS A 57 9.43 -6.48 -11.65
C LYS A 57 8.52 -5.94 -10.54
N ARG A 58 9.05 -5.09 -9.66
CA ARG A 58 8.25 -4.46 -8.59
C ARG A 58 7.31 -3.42 -9.16
N LEU A 59 7.76 -2.61 -10.11
CA LEU A 59 6.89 -1.64 -10.75
C LEU A 59 5.69 -2.33 -11.41
N LYS A 60 5.94 -3.40 -12.19
CA LYS A 60 4.88 -4.23 -12.78
C LYS A 60 3.91 -4.78 -11.73
N HIS A 61 4.45 -5.27 -10.62
CA HIS A 61 3.67 -5.75 -9.48
C HIS A 61 2.80 -4.65 -8.88
N VAL A 62 3.34 -3.46 -8.58
CA VAL A 62 2.59 -2.32 -8.01
C VAL A 62 1.42 -1.91 -8.91
N PHE A 63 1.62 -1.87 -10.23
CA PHE A 63 0.53 -1.62 -11.18
C PHE A 63 -0.50 -2.76 -11.22
N GLY A 64 -0.05 -4.01 -11.13
CA GLY A 64 -0.95 -5.17 -10.96
C GLY A 64 -1.81 -5.05 -9.70
N VAL A 65 -1.23 -4.65 -8.57
CA VAL A 65 -1.95 -4.40 -7.31
C VAL A 65 -2.95 -3.26 -7.49
N LYS A 66 -2.56 -2.15 -8.12
CA LYS A 66 -3.45 -1.01 -8.42
C LYS A 66 -4.69 -1.46 -9.19
N ASP A 67 -4.50 -2.13 -10.31
CA ASP A 67 -5.61 -2.55 -11.18
C ASP A 67 -6.53 -3.54 -10.45
N THR A 68 -5.94 -4.49 -9.71
CA THR A 68 -6.67 -5.48 -8.90
C THR A 68 -7.48 -4.81 -7.79
N ALA A 69 -6.87 -3.88 -7.05
CA ALA A 69 -7.51 -3.14 -5.97
C ALA A 69 -8.67 -2.27 -6.48
N VAL A 70 -8.51 -1.58 -7.62
CA VAL A 70 -9.57 -0.78 -8.25
C VAL A 70 -10.76 -1.66 -8.66
N ILE A 71 -10.50 -2.85 -9.22
CA ILE A 71 -11.55 -3.81 -9.57
C ILE A 71 -12.32 -4.25 -8.32
N LEU A 72 -11.62 -4.66 -7.26
CA LEU A 72 -12.26 -5.09 -6.01
C LEU A 72 -13.00 -3.93 -5.33
N ALA A 73 -12.44 -2.72 -5.32
CA ALA A 73 -13.07 -1.52 -4.77
C ALA A 73 -14.41 -1.24 -5.44
N LYS A 74 -14.46 -1.34 -6.78
CA LYS A 74 -15.70 -1.19 -7.55
C LYS A 74 -16.74 -2.25 -7.20
N ILE A 75 -16.33 -3.51 -7.04
CA ILE A 75 -17.22 -4.64 -6.70
C ILE A 75 -17.82 -4.45 -5.31
N HIS A 76 -17.01 -4.02 -4.34
CA HIS A 76 -17.42 -3.83 -2.94
C HIS A 76 -17.97 -2.44 -2.62
N GLY A 77 -18.12 -1.57 -3.63
CA GLY A 77 -18.75 -0.27 -3.49
C GLY A 77 -17.96 0.75 -2.66
N ILE A 78 -16.64 0.62 -2.59
CA ILE A 78 -15.77 1.62 -1.95
C ILE A 78 -15.10 2.53 -2.97
N ASP A 79 -14.45 3.59 -2.49
CA ASP A 79 -13.78 4.57 -3.33
C ASP A 79 -12.59 3.94 -4.10
N GLN A 80 -12.67 3.99 -5.43
CA GLN A 80 -11.65 3.47 -6.33
C GLN A 80 -10.37 4.30 -6.32
N GLU A 81 -10.46 5.60 -6.04
CA GLU A 81 -9.29 6.50 -5.95
C GLU A 81 -8.49 6.20 -4.68
N GLN A 82 -9.15 6.01 -3.54
CA GLN A 82 -8.48 5.57 -2.30
C GLN A 82 -7.76 4.24 -2.50
N ALA A 83 -8.41 3.29 -3.18
CA ALA A 83 -7.81 2.01 -3.53
C ALA A 83 -6.60 2.15 -4.45
N ALA A 84 -6.70 2.99 -5.50
CA ALA A 84 -5.59 3.24 -6.41
C ALA A 84 -4.39 3.89 -5.71
N ILE A 85 -4.62 4.89 -4.85
CA ILE A 85 -3.56 5.59 -4.10
C ILE A 85 -2.86 4.61 -3.15
N ALA A 86 -3.63 3.88 -2.33
CA ALA A 86 -3.06 2.93 -1.38
C ALA A 86 -2.25 1.84 -2.11
N ALA A 87 -2.79 1.29 -3.21
CA ALA A 87 -2.12 0.28 -4.00
C ALA A 87 -0.87 0.78 -4.72
N LEU A 88 -0.87 1.99 -5.27
CA LEU A 88 0.33 2.57 -5.90
C LEU A 88 1.46 2.78 -4.89
N PHE A 89 1.11 3.12 -3.65
CA PHE A 89 2.09 3.53 -2.65
C PHE A 89 2.54 2.41 -1.70
N HIS A 90 1.83 1.27 -1.63
CA HIS A 90 2.03 0.26 -0.59
C HIS A 90 3.49 -0.21 -0.44
N ASP A 91 4.19 -0.37 -1.57
CA ASP A 91 5.56 -0.90 -1.64
C ASP A 91 6.58 0.15 -2.13
N VAL A 92 6.23 1.43 -2.12
CA VAL A 92 7.05 2.49 -2.71
C VAL A 92 8.43 2.60 -2.07
N THR A 93 8.56 2.27 -0.78
CA THR A 93 9.84 2.30 -0.03
C THR A 93 10.48 0.91 0.10
N LYS A 94 9.97 -0.12 -0.61
CA LYS A 94 10.41 -1.52 -0.45
C LYS A 94 11.91 -1.72 -0.66
N TYR A 95 12.52 -0.95 -1.56
CA TYR A 95 13.93 -1.03 -1.91
C TYR A 95 14.78 0.11 -1.30
N ASP A 96 14.18 0.97 -0.48
CA ASP A 96 14.98 1.89 0.33
C ASP A 96 15.80 1.10 1.35
N SER A 97 16.95 1.65 1.76
CA SER A 97 17.73 1.04 2.83
C SER A 97 16.95 1.04 4.15
N ILE A 98 17.25 0.09 5.05
CA ILE A 98 16.63 0.02 6.38
C ILE A 98 16.86 1.34 7.13
N GLU A 99 18.04 1.95 6.99
CA GLU A 99 18.36 3.25 7.59
C GLU A 99 17.46 4.36 7.05
N ALA A 100 17.20 4.39 5.73
CA ALA A 100 16.31 5.38 5.12
C ALA A 100 14.85 5.17 5.57
N GLN A 101 14.40 3.92 5.64
CA GLN A 101 13.06 3.60 6.16
C GLN A 101 12.92 4.04 7.62
N LYS A 102 13.91 3.74 8.47
CA LYS A 102 13.92 4.14 9.89
C LYS A 102 13.86 5.66 10.11
N GLN A 103 14.41 6.46 9.20
CA GLN A 103 14.31 7.93 9.28
C GLN A 103 12.86 8.45 9.17
N LEU A 104 11.94 7.63 8.66
CA LEU A 104 10.50 7.92 8.57
C LEU A 104 9.68 7.30 9.72
N LEU A 105 10.30 6.58 10.65
CA LEU A 105 9.61 5.88 11.73
C LEU A 105 9.82 6.57 13.07
N ASP A 106 8.81 6.53 13.93
CA ASP A 106 8.97 6.86 15.34
C ASP A 106 9.69 5.74 16.11
N GLU A 107 10.25 6.07 17.27
CA GLU A 107 11.00 5.13 18.12
C GLU A 107 10.16 3.94 18.54
N ASN A 108 8.87 4.13 18.81
CA ASN A 108 7.96 3.07 19.23
C ASN A 108 7.78 2.03 18.13
N SER A 109 7.60 2.47 16.89
CA SER A 109 7.46 1.62 15.71
C SER A 109 8.75 0.84 15.43
N MET A 110 9.91 1.50 15.57
CA MET A 110 11.21 0.83 15.45
C MET A 110 11.43 -0.23 16.54
N MET A 111 11.08 0.07 17.80
CA MET A 111 11.19 -0.89 18.90
C MET A 111 10.22 -2.06 18.72
N LYS A 112 8.98 -1.78 18.33
CA LYS A 112 7.93 -2.79 18.14
C LYS A 112 8.29 -3.81 17.06
N TYR A 113 8.89 -3.35 15.96
CA TYR A 113 9.19 -4.19 14.79
C TYR A 113 10.70 -4.45 14.61
N ALA A 114 11.50 -4.34 15.68
CA ALA A 114 12.94 -4.59 15.65
C ALA A 114 13.31 -5.95 15.06
N GLU A 115 12.56 -7.00 15.44
CA GLU A 115 12.73 -8.38 14.96
C GLU A 115 12.05 -8.64 13.60
N TYR A 116 11.26 -7.68 13.11
CA TYR A 116 10.49 -7.79 11.87
C TYR A 116 10.73 -6.57 10.97
N PRO A 117 11.98 -6.31 10.52
CA PRO A 117 12.31 -5.13 9.73
C PRO A 117 11.57 -5.06 8.39
N VAL A 118 10.98 -6.17 7.93
CA VAL A 118 10.06 -6.17 6.78
C VAL A 118 8.89 -5.21 6.99
N MET A 119 8.46 -4.93 8.23
CA MET A 119 7.36 -4.00 8.50
C MET A 119 7.72 -2.54 8.20
N TYR A 120 9.01 -2.20 8.17
CA TYR A 120 9.45 -0.83 8.01
C TYR A 120 9.07 -0.24 6.66
N HIS A 121 9.02 -1.03 5.58
CA HIS A 121 8.62 -0.48 4.28
C HIS A 121 7.14 -0.05 4.29
N ALA A 122 6.24 -0.85 4.86
CA ALA A 122 4.82 -0.47 4.97
C ALA A 122 4.63 0.81 5.80
N LEU A 123 5.29 0.90 6.94
CA LEU A 123 5.16 2.06 7.84
C LEU A 123 5.79 3.33 7.23
N SER A 124 6.97 3.20 6.63
CA SER A 124 7.67 4.32 6.00
C SER A 124 6.98 4.77 4.73
N ALA A 125 6.38 3.87 3.94
CA ALA A 125 5.57 4.22 2.76
C ALA A 125 4.36 5.08 3.16
N ALA A 126 3.63 4.68 4.20
CA ALA A 126 2.52 5.49 4.71
C ALA A 126 3.00 6.86 5.21
N LYS A 127 4.11 6.91 5.96
CA LYS A 127 4.64 8.21 6.43
C LYS A 127 5.13 9.09 5.28
N LEU A 128 5.70 8.49 4.24
CA LEU A 128 6.13 9.21 3.06
C LEU A 128 4.92 9.81 2.32
N LEU A 129 3.82 9.06 2.19
CA LEU A 129 2.60 9.56 1.55
C LEU A 129 2.03 10.75 2.32
N GLU A 130 1.96 10.64 3.65
CA GLU A 130 1.50 11.70 4.54
C GLU A 130 2.36 12.96 4.42
N THR A 131 3.69 12.83 4.44
CA THR A 131 4.59 13.99 4.50
C THR A 131 4.86 14.63 3.14
N VAL A 132 4.93 13.85 2.06
CA VAL A 132 5.31 14.35 0.73
C VAL A 132 4.09 14.76 -0.10
N PHE A 133 2.97 14.05 0.03
CA PHE A 133 1.75 14.32 -0.74
C PHE A 133 0.66 15.01 0.08
N ASP A 134 0.91 15.28 1.38
CA ASP A 134 -0.04 15.90 2.31
C ASP A 134 -1.38 15.14 2.39
N ILE A 135 -1.34 13.81 2.24
CA ILE A 135 -2.51 12.92 2.32
C ILE A 135 -2.64 12.39 3.74
N HIS A 136 -3.67 12.86 4.45
CA HIS A 136 -3.96 12.51 5.85
C HIS A 136 -5.12 11.52 6.00
N ASP A 137 -5.59 10.92 4.91
CA ASP A 137 -6.67 9.94 4.94
C ASP A 137 -6.23 8.65 5.66
N LEU A 138 -6.72 8.47 6.88
CA LEU A 138 -6.37 7.32 7.71
C LEU A 138 -6.76 5.98 7.10
N HIS A 139 -7.80 5.92 6.25
CA HIS A 139 -8.17 4.68 5.58
C HIS A 139 -7.09 4.26 4.58
N VAL A 140 -6.60 5.20 3.77
CA VAL A 140 -5.51 4.99 2.81
C VAL A 140 -4.20 4.67 3.53
N LEU A 141 -3.85 5.46 4.54
CA LEU A 141 -2.61 5.28 5.30
C LEU A 141 -2.58 3.94 6.04
N ASN A 142 -3.69 3.52 6.65
CA ASN A 142 -3.75 2.22 7.34
C ASN A 142 -3.74 1.04 6.37
N ALA A 143 -4.39 1.17 5.21
CA ALA A 143 -4.31 0.16 4.14
C ALA A 143 -2.87 -0.07 3.68
N ILE A 144 -2.06 0.99 3.60
CA ILE A 144 -0.62 0.88 3.35
C ILE A 144 0.11 0.25 4.54
N LYS A 145 -0.15 0.67 5.79
CA LYS A 145 0.57 0.15 6.97
C LYS A 145 0.35 -1.34 7.20
N HIS A 146 -0.85 -1.84 6.90
CA HIS A 146 -1.26 -3.21 7.24
C HIS A 146 -1.14 -4.21 6.08
N HIS A 147 -0.60 -3.81 4.92
CA HIS A 147 -0.60 -4.67 3.72
C HIS A 147 0.28 -5.93 3.83
N ILE A 148 1.26 -6.00 4.74
CA ILE A 148 2.24 -7.11 4.77
C ILE A 148 1.63 -8.40 5.32
N TRP A 149 1.03 -8.34 6.51
CA TRP A 149 0.45 -9.51 7.18
C TRP A 149 -0.96 -9.27 7.71
N GLY A 150 -1.55 -8.10 7.46
CA GLY A 150 -2.88 -7.71 7.91
C GLY A 150 -2.96 -7.31 9.39
N THR A 151 -4.18 -7.04 9.85
CA THR A 151 -4.49 -6.85 11.27
C THR A 151 -5.90 -7.39 11.56
N LYS A 152 -6.29 -7.44 12.84
CA LYS A 152 -7.68 -7.72 13.24
C LYS A 152 -8.57 -6.57 12.77
N ASP A 153 -9.82 -6.88 12.44
CA ASP A 153 -10.85 -5.88 12.14
C ASP A 153 -10.42 -4.86 11.07
N MET A 154 -9.85 -5.34 9.95
CA MET A 154 -9.48 -4.46 8.85
C MET A 154 -10.75 -3.87 8.21
N THR A 155 -10.66 -2.62 7.82
CA THR A 155 -11.64 -1.98 6.93
C THR A 155 -11.66 -2.68 5.57
N THR A 156 -12.73 -2.45 4.81
CA THR A 156 -12.87 -2.97 3.44
C THR A 156 -11.68 -2.58 2.55
N LEU A 157 -11.15 -1.35 2.69
CA LEU A 157 -10.00 -0.89 1.92
C LEU A 157 -8.72 -1.63 2.32
N GLU A 158 -8.45 -1.78 3.62
CA GLU A 158 -7.30 -2.55 4.12
C GLU A 158 -7.32 -4.01 3.62
N LYS A 159 -8.49 -4.67 3.68
CA LYS A 159 -8.68 -6.02 3.12
C LYS A 159 -8.39 -6.04 1.63
N ILE A 160 -8.90 -5.07 0.87
CA ILE A 160 -8.69 -4.99 -0.58
C ILE A 160 -7.21 -4.84 -0.92
N ILE A 161 -6.46 -3.98 -0.24
CA ILE A 161 -5.03 -3.81 -0.51
C ILE A 161 -4.23 -5.04 -0.12
N PHE A 162 -4.51 -5.62 1.06
CA PHE A 162 -3.89 -6.87 1.50
C PHE A 162 -4.12 -8.02 0.52
N ILE A 163 -5.38 -8.19 0.08
CA ILE A 163 -5.75 -9.21 -0.90
C ILE A 163 -5.11 -8.93 -2.26
N ALA A 164 -5.19 -7.69 -2.77
CA ALA A 164 -4.67 -7.34 -4.08
C ALA A 164 -3.15 -7.55 -4.18
N ASP A 165 -2.39 -7.24 -3.13
CA ASP A 165 -0.95 -7.54 -3.05
C ASP A 165 -0.69 -9.05 -3.20
N SER A 166 -1.56 -9.87 -2.60
CA SER A 166 -1.49 -11.31 -2.76
C SER A 166 -1.94 -11.77 -4.16
N CYS A 167 -3.03 -11.29 -4.74
CA CYS A 167 -3.63 -11.97 -5.90
C CYS A 167 -3.45 -11.29 -7.25
N GLU A 168 -2.65 -10.21 -7.33
CA GLU A 168 -2.45 -9.50 -8.60
C GLU A 168 -1.90 -10.40 -9.73
N PRO A 169 -2.22 -10.12 -11.01
CA PRO A 169 -2.02 -11.07 -12.12
C PRO A 169 -0.58 -11.51 -12.41
N ASN A 170 0.43 -10.81 -11.86
CA ASN A 170 1.84 -11.16 -12.02
C ASN A 170 2.37 -12.09 -10.93
N ARG A 171 1.53 -12.47 -9.96
CA ARG A 171 1.87 -13.44 -8.92
C ARG A 171 1.87 -14.85 -9.50
N GLU A 172 2.94 -15.59 -9.21
CA GLU A 172 3.18 -16.94 -9.73
C GLU A 172 2.77 -18.05 -8.75
N PHE A 173 1.94 -17.76 -7.74
CA PHE A 173 1.49 -18.79 -6.80
C PHE A 173 0.08 -19.31 -7.13
N ASP A 174 -0.10 -20.62 -6.95
CA ASP A 174 -1.27 -21.35 -7.43
C ASP A 174 -2.60 -20.83 -6.86
N ASP A 175 -2.58 -20.31 -5.62
CA ASP A 175 -3.79 -19.80 -4.96
C ASP A 175 -4.19 -18.39 -5.41
N ALA A 176 -3.36 -17.65 -6.16
CA ALA A 176 -3.63 -16.24 -6.48
C ALA A 176 -4.95 -16.06 -7.24
N PRO A 177 -5.24 -16.82 -8.32
CA PRO A 177 -6.52 -16.71 -9.02
C PRO A 177 -7.72 -17.09 -8.14
N ILE A 178 -7.55 -18.06 -7.23
CA ILE A 178 -8.61 -18.52 -6.33
C ILE A 178 -8.94 -17.43 -5.32
N ILE A 179 -7.92 -16.80 -4.72
CA ILE A 179 -8.08 -15.68 -3.79
C ILE A 179 -8.81 -14.53 -4.48
N PHE A 180 -8.43 -14.17 -5.71
CA PHE A 180 -9.10 -13.10 -6.45
C PHE A 180 -10.59 -13.41 -6.69
N GLU A 181 -10.91 -14.61 -7.18
CA GLU A 181 -12.30 -15.00 -7.46
C GLU A 181 -13.17 -15.06 -6.20
N LEU A 182 -12.59 -15.49 -5.08
CA LEU A 182 -13.25 -15.46 -3.77
C LEU A 182 -13.45 -14.04 -3.28
N ALA A 183 -12.44 -13.18 -3.43
CA ALA A 183 -12.47 -11.79 -2.98
C ALA A 183 -13.58 -10.98 -3.64
N LYS A 184 -13.99 -11.30 -4.87
CA LYS A 184 -15.14 -10.64 -5.52
C LYS A 184 -16.48 -10.90 -4.80
N LYS A 185 -16.56 -11.93 -3.96
CA LYS A 185 -17.80 -12.39 -3.31
C LYS A 185 -17.74 -12.20 -1.80
N ASP A 186 -16.59 -12.48 -1.19
CA ASP A 186 -16.40 -12.50 0.25
C ASP A 186 -14.95 -12.10 0.59
N LEU A 187 -14.78 -10.84 1.02
CA LEU A 187 -13.47 -10.29 1.39
C LEU A 187 -12.92 -10.92 2.66
N ASP A 188 -13.76 -11.26 3.64
CA ASP A 188 -13.30 -11.84 4.89
C ASP A 188 -12.72 -13.22 4.64
N HIS A 189 -13.39 -14.01 3.80
CA HIS A 189 -12.93 -15.35 3.47
C HIS A 189 -11.66 -15.29 2.62
N ALA A 190 -11.62 -14.41 1.62
CA ALA A 190 -10.41 -14.20 0.84
C ALA A 190 -9.23 -13.71 1.69
N THR A 191 -9.47 -12.83 2.67
CA THR A 191 -8.45 -12.35 3.61
C THR A 191 -7.90 -13.51 4.44
N MET A 192 -8.76 -14.36 4.99
CA MET A 192 -8.33 -15.54 5.76
C MET A 192 -7.46 -16.49 4.92
N ILE A 193 -7.85 -16.76 3.67
CA ILE A 193 -7.08 -17.63 2.76
C ILE A 193 -5.73 -16.99 2.41
N ALA A 194 -5.70 -15.69 2.09
CA ALA A 194 -4.44 -14.97 1.82
C ALA A 194 -3.50 -14.97 3.04
N MET A 195 -4.03 -14.78 4.26
CA MET A 195 -3.26 -14.90 5.50
C MET A 195 -2.69 -16.30 5.68
N LYS A 196 -3.48 -17.34 5.43
CA LYS A 196 -3.03 -18.73 5.52
C LYS A 196 -1.92 -19.03 4.52
N ALA A 197 -2.06 -18.61 3.27
CA ALA A 197 -1.03 -18.77 2.25
C ALA A 197 0.29 -18.08 2.64
N SER A 198 0.21 -16.88 3.21
CA SER A 198 1.39 -16.15 3.73
C SER A 198 2.07 -16.89 4.89
N ILE A 199 1.28 -17.40 5.85
CA ILE A 199 1.78 -18.20 6.98
C ILE A 199 2.45 -19.49 6.48
N ASP A 200 1.79 -20.24 5.60
CA ASP A 200 2.31 -21.48 5.04
C ASP A 200 3.62 -21.27 4.28
N TYR A 201 3.71 -20.14 3.56
CA TYR A 201 4.95 -19.75 2.89
C TYR A 201 6.10 -19.53 3.88
N LEU A 202 5.86 -18.81 4.98
CA LEU A 202 6.88 -18.58 6.02
C LEU A 202 7.32 -19.89 6.68
N GLU A 203 6.36 -20.73 7.09
CA GLU A 203 6.63 -22.03 7.72
C GLU A 203 7.42 -22.95 6.78
N LYS A 204 7.05 -23.01 5.49
CA LYS A 204 7.78 -23.78 4.46
C LYS A 204 9.22 -23.28 4.26
N LYS A 205 9.47 -21.99 4.51
CA LYS A 205 10.81 -21.38 4.46
C LYS A 205 11.58 -21.51 5.78
N GLY A 206 10.98 -22.09 6.81
CA GLY A 206 11.61 -22.26 8.13
C GLY A 206 11.56 -21.00 9.00
N TYR A 207 10.71 -20.03 8.67
CA TYR A 207 10.48 -18.84 9.49
C TYR A 207 9.25 -19.02 10.38
N THR A 208 9.28 -18.40 11.56
CA THR A 208 8.15 -18.36 12.48
C THR A 208 7.30 -17.11 12.20
N PRO A 209 6.01 -17.24 11.89
CA PRO A 209 5.09 -16.11 11.78
C PRO A 209 5.07 -15.27 13.06
N SER A 210 4.86 -13.96 12.94
CA SER A 210 4.73 -13.10 14.13
C SER A 210 3.44 -13.42 14.89
N GLN A 211 3.42 -13.12 16.19
CA GLN A 211 2.19 -13.27 16.98
C GLN A 211 1.06 -12.41 16.41
N GLU A 212 1.35 -11.19 15.92
CA GLU A 212 0.35 -10.30 15.29
C GLU A 212 -0.29 -10.94 14.06
N GLN A 213 0.52 -11.60 13.22
CA GLN A 213 0.05 -12.30 12.02
C GLN A 213 -0.85 -13.49 12.37
N LEU A 214 -0.47 -14.30 13.36
CA LEU A 214 -1.28 -15.42 13.84
C LEU A 214 -2.60 -14.95 14.46
N ASP A 215 -2.53 -13.88 15.25
CA ASP A 215 -3.66 -13.24 15.89
C ASP A 215 -4.68 -12.71 14.88
N ALA A 216 -4.21 -12.07 13.80
CA ALA A 216 -5.06 -11.60 12.71
C ALA A 216 -5.71 -12.78 11.98
N TYR A 217 -4.94 -13.82 11.66
CA TYR A 217 -5.46 -15.03 11.04
C TYR A 217 -6.56 -15.70 11.88
N HIS A 218 -6.34 -15.89 13.18
CA HIS A 218 -7.34 -16.46 14.08
C HIS A 218 -8.60 -15.58 14.19
N TYR A 219 -8.46 -14.26 14.17
CA TYR A 219 -9.61 -13.35 14.15
C TYR A 219 -10.50 -13.63 12.93
N TYR A 220 -9.93 -13.73 11.73
CA TYR A 220 -10.71 -14.02 10.52
C TYR A 220 -11.31 -15.44 10.50
N GLN A 221 -10.66 -16.42 11.12
CA GLN A 221 -11.29 -17.74 11.30
C GLN A 221 -12.58 -17.65 12.13
N GLU A 222 -12.61 -16.82 13.16
CA GLU A 222 -13.80 -16.64 14.01
C GLU A 222 -14.87 -15.78 13.32
N VAL A 223 -14.48 -14.81 12.49
CA VAL A 223 -15.40 -14.05 11.62
C VAL A 223 -16.13 -14.99 10.65
N ILE A 224 -15.39 -15.86 9.95
CA ILE A 224 -15.99 -16.82 9.00
C ILE A 224 -16.87 -17.87 9.69
N ARG A 225 -16.59 -18.19 10.95
CA ARG A 225 -17.46 -19.04 11.78
C ARG A 225 -18.72 -18.31 12.30
N GLY A 226 -18.86 -17.02 12.03
CA GLY A 226 -19.98 -16.19 12.47
C GLY A 226 -19.99 -15.90 13.97
N LYS A 227 -18.86 -16.09 14.66
CA LYS A 227 -18.76 -15.88 16.11
C LYS A 227 -18.45 -14.42 16.47
N ILE A 228 -17.86 -13.70 15.54
CA ILE A 228 -17.50 -12.29 15.65
C ILE A 228 -17.98 -11.61 14.36
N LYS A 229 -18.48 -10.39 14.46
CA LYS A 229 -18.92 -9.57 13.32
C LYS A 229 -17.90 -8.49 13.03
#